data_AF-A0A0E3ZJ49-F1
#
_entry.id   AF-A0A0E3ZJ49-F1
#
_cell.length_a   1.000
_cell.length_b   1.000
_cell.length_c   1.000
_cell.angle_alpha   90.00
_cell.angle_beta   90.00
_cell.angle_gamma   90.00
#
_symmetry.space_group_name_H-M   'P 1'
#
loop_
_entity.id
_entity.type
_entity.pdbx_description
1 polymer ?
#
loop_
_entity_poly.entity_id
_entity_poly.type
_entity_poly.pdbx_seq_one_letter_code
_entity_poly.pdbx_strand_id
1 'polypeptide(L)'
;MSIRILSLVILVLTALACKKPTPGQLLYAKEGDVKIEIDSVGVPELAAFPIRFKLTNYTNKKVVLVFDTISNEYKDQVRNLYITADQDTFFLGIRNSEEYVIFNPRTSTSFLGYGYFIYGKGHFDSFGEIDSVFKKGKLKYTFGKMKVQNNALKEVIRGADTLLIPPTLEAKTDKAKIVDRFLSGSFWWQEKKL
;
A
#
# COMPACT_ATOMS: atom_id res chain seq x y z
N MET A 1 23.07 41.37 -30.96
CA MET A 1 23.45 39.99 -30.56
C MET A 1 23.99 39.29 -31.80
N SER A 2 25.20 38.74 -31.78
CA SER A 2 25.79 38.15 -33.00
C SER A 2 25.10 36.84 -33.38
N ILE A 3 25.04 36.51 -34.67
CA ILE A 3 24.45 35.27 -35.19
C ILE A 3 25.04 34.04 -34.47
N ARG A 4 26.34 34.07 -34.16
CA ARG A 4 27.04 33.00 -33.42
C ARG A 4 26.49 32.78 -32.02
N ILE A 5 26.12 33.85 -31.31
CA ILE A 5 25.54 33.77 -29.95
C ILE A 5 24.13 33.18 -30.02
N LEU A 6 23.33 33.58 -31.02
CA LEU A 6 21.98 33.05 -31.22
C LEU A 6 22.01 31.56 -31.57
N SER A 7 22.92 31.12 -32.44
CA SER A 7 23.10 29.70 -32.78
C SER A 7 23.51 28.87 -31.56
N LEU A 8 24.39 29.41 -30.71
CA LEU A 8 24.83 28.72 -29.49
C LEU A 8 23.67 28.55 -28.50
N VAL A 9 22.86 29.59 -28.31
CA VAL A 9 21.69 29.56 -27.43
C VAL A 9 20.66 28.54 -27.93
N ILE A 10 20.38 28.50 -29.23
CA ILE A 10 19.46 27.52 -29.82
C ILE A 10 19.99 26.10 -29.65
N LEU A 11 21.30 25.87 -29.84
CA LEU A 11 21.92 24.56 -29.66
C LEU A 11 21.85 24.08 -28.20
N VAL A 12 22.05 24.98 -27.24
CA VAL A 12 21.95 24.66 -25.81
C VAL A 12 20.50 24.37 -25.43
N LEU A 13 19.54 25.13 -25.95
CA LEU A 13 18.10 24.90 -25.73
C LEU A 13 17.63 23.58 -26.33
N THR A 14 18.08 23.21 -27.53
CA THR A 14 17.74 21.91 -28.15
C THR A 14 18.42 20.75 -27.43
N ALA A 15 19.66 20.90 -26.97
CA ALA A 15 20.34 19.89 -26.16
C ALA A 15 19.66 19.67 -24.79
N LEU A 16 19.15 20.73 -24.16
CA LEU A 16 18.37 20.65 -22.92
C LEU A 16 16.98 20.03 -23.16
N ALA A 17 16.32 20.37 -24.27
CA ALA A 17 15.02 19.81 -24.66
C ALA A 17 15.11 18.34 -25.11
N CYS A 18 16.29 17.88 -25.58
CA CYS A 18 16.54 16.50 -25.97
C CYS A 18 16.95 15.56 -24.83
N LYS A 19 16.95 16.02 -23.56
CA LYS A 19 17.07 15.08 -22.44
C LYS A 19 15.86 14.17 -22.44
N LYS A 20 16.04 12.94 -22.94
CA LYS A 20 15.04 11.87 -22.79
C LYS A 20 14.69 11.79 -21.30
N PRO A 21 13.40 11.67 -20.95
CA PRO A 21 13.01 11.49 -19.56
C PRO A 21 13.80 10.32 -19.00
N THR A 22 14.43 10.53 -17.84
CA THR A 22 15.12 9.43 -17.16
C THR A 22 14.02 8.46 -16.75
N PRO A 23 14.07 7.19 -17.19
CA PRO A 23 13.04 6.23 -16.81
C PRO A 23 13.05 6.10 -15.30
N GLY A 24 11.87 6.18 -14.69
CA GLY A 24 11.76 6.03 -13.25
C GLY A 24 12.33 4.72 -12.76
N GLN A 25 12.95 4.78 -11.60
CA GLN A 25 13.56 3.62 -10.97
C GLN A 25 12.73 3.17 -9.77
N LEU A 26 12.58 1.85 -9.63
CA LEU A 26 12.02 1.23 -8.44
C LEU A 26 13.17 0.74 -7.56
N LEU A 27 13.29 1.29 -6.36
CA LEU A 27 14.31 0.90 -5.39
C LEU A 27 13.64 0.30 -4.15
N TYR A 28 14.33 -0.59 -3.45
CA TYR A 28 13.81 -1.11 -2.18
C TYR A 28 13.90 -0.06 -1.07
N ALA A 29 12.81 0.11 -0.32
CA ALA A 29 12.83 0.86 0.93
C ALA A 29 13.61 0.08 2.00
N LYS A 30 14.30 0.79 2.89
CA LYS A 30 14.99 0.19 4.03
C LYS A 30 14.01 -0.07 5.17
N GLU A 31 14.41 -0.91 6.11
CA GLU A 31 13.66 -1.08 7.35
C GLU A 31 13.49 0.27 8.07
N GLY A 32 12.28 0.57 8.51
CA GLY A 32 11.95 1.84 9.17
C GLY A 32 11.62 3.01 8.24
N ASP A 33 11.90 2.93 6.94
CA ASP A 33 11.54 3.97 5.96
C ASP A 33 10.02 4.14 5.83
N VAL A 34 9.30 3.02 5.97
CA VAL A 34 7.85 2.92 5.81
C VAL A 34 7.28 2.13 6.97
N LYS A 35 6.17 2.60 7.52
CA LYS A 35 5.45 1.92 8.60
C LYS A 35 3.98 1.71 8.22
N ILE A 36 3.50 0.49 8.36
CA ILE A 36 2.08 0.13 8.27
C ILE A 36 1.52 -0.15 9.65
N GLU A 37 0.28 0.24 9.90
CA GLU A 37 -0.45 -0.02 11.14
C GLU A 37 -1.92 -0.31 10.80
N ILE A 38 -2.61 -1.01 11.70
CA ILE A 38 -4.07 -1.06 11.71
C ILE A 38 -4.55 -0.01 12.71
N ASP A 39 -5.26 0.99 12.22
CA ASP A 39 -5.80 2.05 13.06
C ASP A 39 -7.15 1.63 13.66
N SER A 40 -8.02 1.05 12.83
CA SER A 40 -9.32 0.56 13.29
C SER A 40 -9.86 -0.57 12.42
N VAL A 41 -10.71 -1.41 13.02
CA VAL A 41 -11.37 -2.55 12.41
C VAL A 41 -12.86 -2.41 12.65
N GLY A 42 -13.63 -2.51 11.58
CA GLY A 42 -15.08 -2.52 11.68
C GLY A 42 -15.58 -3.89 12.07
N VAL A 43 -16.68 -3.92 12.80
CA VAL A 43 -17.40 -5.17 13.08
C VAL A 43 -17.74 -5.89 11.76
N PRO A 44 -17.52 -7.21 11.63
CA PRO A 44 -17.82 -7.97 10.43
C PRO A 44 -19.31 -7.96 10.12
N GLU A 45 -19.61 -7.78 8.83
CA GLU A 45 -20.90 -8.08 8.25
C GLU A 45 -20.65 -9.29 7.33
N LEU A 46 -20.82 -10.52 7.84
CA LEU A 46 -20.51 -11.81 7.18
C LEU A 46 -19.01 -12.17 7.12
N ALA A 47 -18.54 -12.81 6.03
CA ALA A 47 -17.16 -13.29 5.85
C ALA A 47 -16.14 -12.19 5.45
N ALA A 48 -16.55 -10.93 5.53
CA ALA A 48 -15.71 -9.78 5.23
C ALA A 48 -15.88 -8.71 6.31
N PHE A 49 -14.79 -8.00 6.60
CA PHE A 49 -14.83 -6.91 7.56
C PHE A 49 -13.93 -5.76 7.10
N PRO A 50 -14.37 -4.50 7.24
CA PRO A 50 -13.58 -3.36 6.82
C PRO A 50 -12.43 -3.11 7.79
N ILE A 51 -11.27 -2.73 7.27
CA ILE A 51 -10.07 -2.40 8.03
C ILE A 51 -9.55 -1.06 7.55
N ARG A 52 -9.26 -0.15 8.49
CA ARG A 52 -8.52 1.08 8.20
C ARG A 52 -7.05 0.88 8.53
N PHE A 53 -6.24 0.87 7.49
CA PHE A 53 -4.79 0.88 7.61
C PHE A 53 -4.31 2.32 7.73
N LYS A 54 -3.21 2.49 8.44
CA LYS A 54 -2.43 3.73 8.47
C LYS A 54 -1.06 3.43 7.91
N LEU A 55 -0.61 4.24 6.97
CA LEU A 55 0.72 4.18 6.41
C LEU A 55 1.46 5.48 6.69
N THR A 56 2.74 5.35 6.99
CA THR A 56 3.62 6.48 7.23
C THR A 56 4.89 6.31 6.40
N ASN A 57 5.18 7.30 5.57
CA ASN A 57 6.38 7.38 4.76
C ASN A 57 7.35 8.37 5.40
N TYR A 58 8.42 7.87 6.01
CA TYR A 58 9.45 8.71 6.63
C TYR A 58 10.50 9.21 5.64
N THR A 59 10.42 8.78 4.38
CA THR A 59 11.43 9.09 3.36
C THR A 59 11.14 10.41 2.63
N ASN A 60 12.15 10.88 1.91
CA ASN A 60 12.05 12.01 0.98
C ASN A 60 11.63 11.58 -0.44
N LYS A 61 11.26 10.31 -0.65
CA LYS A 61 10.84 9.77 -1.95
C LYS A 61 9.40 9.28 -1.86
N LYS A 62 8.75 9.17 -3.02
CA LYS A 62 7.44 8.52 -3.09
C LYS A 62 7.62 7.03 -2.79
N VAL A 63 6.67 6.46 -2.05
CA VAL A 63 6.62 5.03 -1.75
C VAL A 63 5.47 4.42 -2.51
N VAL A 64 5.61 3.19 -2.99
CA VAL A 64 4.53 2.41 -3.58
C VAL A 64 4.37 1.09 -2.84
N LEU A 65 3.13 0.75 -2.51
CA LEU A 65 2.73 -0.60 -2.12
C LEU A 65 1.95 -1.23 -3.26
N VAL A 66 2.18 -2.50 -3.52
CA VAL A 66 1.51 -3.26 -4.58
C VAL A 66 0.76 -4.38 -3.91
N PHE A 67 -0.52 -4.55 -4.18
CA PHE A 67 -1.39 -5.52 -3.51
C PHE A 67 -1.83 -6.59 -4.50
N ASP A 68 -1.97 -7.84 -4.02
CA ASP A 68 -2.66 -8.87 -4.82
C ASP A 68 -4.14 -8.55 -4.94
N THR A 69 -4.68 -8.72 -6.15
CA THR A 69 -6.11 -8.62 -6.40
C THR A 69 -6.83 -9.69 -5.59
N ILE A 70 -7.87 -9.29 -4.88
CA ILE A 70 -8.71 -10.24 -4.14
C ILE A 70 -9.66 -10.88 -5.14
N SER A 71 -9.37 -12.13 -5.53
CA SER A 71 -10.33 -12.97 -6.25
C SER A 71 -11.26 -13.68 -5.26
N ASN A 72 -12.53 -13.84 -5.67
CA ASN A 72 -13.48 -14.69 -4.97
C ASN A 72 -13.12 -16.19 -5.12
N GLU A 73 -12.26 -16.55 -6.09
CA GLU A 73 -11.82 -17.93 -6.30
C GLU A 73 -10.66 -18.31 -5.35
N TYR A 74 -10.83 -19.40 -4.62
CA TYR A 74 -9.93 -19.89 -3.57
C TYR A 74 -8.49 -20.14 -4.05
N LYS A 75 -8.33 -20.73 -5.23
CA LYS A 75 -7.03 -21.12 -5.81
C LYS A 75 -6.12 -19.94 -6.16
N ASP A 76 -6.70 -18.74 -6.30
CA ASP A 76 -5.99 -17.53 -6.76
C ASP A 76 -5.50 -16.65 -5.59
N GLN A 77 -5.60 -17.16 -4.37
CA GLN A 77 -5.30 -16.41 -3.15
C GLN A 77 -3.83 -16.52 -2.77
N VAL A 78 -2.94 -16.17 -3.68
CA VAL A 78 -1.60 -15.73 -3.28
C VAL A 78 -1.76 -14.30 -2.79
N ARG A 79 -1.61 -14.08 -1.48
CA ARG A 79 -1.96 -12.80 -0.87
C ARG A 79 -0.81 -12.25 -0.06
N ASN A 80 -0.36 -11.08 -0.45
CA ASN A 80 0.77 -10.41 0.14
C ASN A 80 0.46 -9.51 1.32
N LEU A 81 -0.78 -9.45 1.79
CA LEU A 81 -1.19 -8.72 2.98
C LEU A 81 -2.07 -9.63 3.84
N TYR A 82 -1.66 -9.89 5.07
CA TYR A 82 -2.34 -10.83 5.96
C TYR A 82 -2.05 -10.54 7.44
N ILE A 83 -2.90 -11.06 8.32
CA ILE A 83 -2.74 -11.05 9.78
C ILE A 83 -2.56 -12.48 10.23
N THR A 84 -1.52 -12.75 11.02
CA THR A 84 -1.37 -14.03 11.71
C THR A 84 -1.70 -13.84 13.19
N ALA A 85 -2.55 -14.67 13.77
CA ALA A 85 -2.86 -14.71 15.19
C ALA A 85 -2.87 -16.17 15.65
N ASP A 86 -1.92 -16.54 16.52
CA ASP A 86 -1.72 -17.93 16.94
C ASP A 86 -1.60 -18.91 15.75
N GLN A 87 -2.61 -19.76 15.52
CA GLN A 87 -2.65 -20.72 14.40
C GLN A 87 -3.41 -20.19 13.18
N ASP A 88 -4.09 -19.05 13.29
CA ASP A 88 -4.96 -18.51 12.25
C ASP A 88 -4.24 -17.51 11.37
N THR A 89 -4.56 -17.55 10.07
CA THR A 89 -4.11 -16.56 9.08
C THR A 89 -5.30 -15.94 8.38
N PHE A 90 -5.44 -14.63 8.54
CA PHE A 90 -6.49 -13.80 7.95
C PHE A 90 -5.92 -13.01 6.80
N PHE A 91 -6.43 -13.24 5.61
CA PHE A 91 -5.93 -12.54 4.45
C PHE A 91 -6.68 -11.24 4.21
N LEU A 92 -5.93 -10.21 3.82
CA LEU A 92 -6.46 -8.88 3.62
C LEU A 92 -6.34 -8.48 2.15
N GLY A 93 -7.13 -7.52 1.73
CA GLY A 93 -6.80 -6.73 0.56
C GLY A 93 -7.50 -5.39 0.58
N ILE A 94 -7.41 -4.66 -0.53
CA ILE A 94 -7.74 -3.24 -0.59
C ILE A 94 -8.94 -3.00 -1.51
N ARG A 95 -9.74 -1.96 -1.22
CA ARG A 95 -10.91 -1.62 -2.04
C ARG A 95 -10.54 -0.93 -3.36
N ASN A 96 -9.31 -0.41 -3.48
CA ASN A 96 -8.91 0.29 -4.69
C ASN A 96 -8.84 -0.70 -5.85
N SER A 97 -9.52 -0.36 -6.95
CA SER A 97 -9.40 -1.03 -8.26
C SER A 97 -7.99 -0.94 -8.85
N GLU A 98 -7.11 -0.20 -8.19
CA GLU A 98 -5.69 -0.10 -8.49
C GLU A 98 -4.94 -1.11 -7.62
N GLU A 99 -4.22 -2.04 -8.25
CA GLU A 99 -3.37 -3.05 -7.59
C GLU A 99 -2.16 -2.44 -6.85
N TYR A 100 -2.15 -1.12 -6.64
CA TYR A 100 -1.10 -0.41 -5.96
C TYR A 100 -1.61 0.87 -5.30
N VAL A 101 -0.81 1.40 -4.39
CA VAL A 101 -1.06 2.66 -3.70
C VAL A 101 0.25 3.42 -3.59
N ILE A 102 0.25 4.70 -3.97
CA ILE A 102 1.43 5.58 -3.93
C ILE A 102 1.27 6.61 -2.81
N PHE A 103 2.34 6.82 -2.06
CA PHE A 103 2.41 7.73 -0.93
C PHE A 103 3.43 8.82 -1.21
N ASN A 104 3.08 10.07 -0.92
CA ASN A 104 4.04 11.17 -1.06
C ASN A 104 5.14 11.14 0.00
N PRO A 105 6.28 11.81 -0.24
CA PRO A 105 7.34 11.97 0.74
C PRO A 105 6.84 12.59 2.05
N ARG A 106 7.34 12.11 3.19
CA ARG A 106 7.07 12.69 4.51
C ARG A 106 5.57 12.86 4.80
N THR A 107 4.76 11.84 4.49
CA THR A 107 3.32 11.85 4.80
C THR A 107 2.90 10.68 5.66
N SER A 108 1.79 10.87 6.36
CA SER A 108 0.98 9.82 6.97
C SER A 108 -0.40 9.85 6.36
N THR A 109 -0.92 8.69 5.96
CA THR A 109 -2.24 8.57 5.35
C THR A 109 -2.97 7.36 5.92
N SER A 110 -4.27 7.34 5.72
CA SER A 110 -5.11 6.20 6.04
C SER A 110 -5.92 5.79 4.83
N PHE A 111 -6.11 4.49 4.68
CA PHE A 111 -6.89 3.91 3.60
C PHE A 111 -7.65 2.69 4.09
N LEU A 112 -8.71 2.37 3.36
CA LEU A 112 -9.54 1.22 3.66
C LEU A 112 -9.10 0.01 2.86
N GLY A 113 -9.04 -1.11 3.55
CA GLY A 113 -9.13 -2.42 2.95
C GLY A 113 -10.20 -3.25 3.62
N TYR A 114 -10.18 -4.52 3.29
CA TYR A 114 -11.09 -5.53 3.79
C TYR A 114 -10.28 -6.76 4.19
N GLY A 115 -10.59 -7.31 5.35
CA GLY A 115 -10.20 -8.67 5.69
C GLY A 115 -11.23 -9.65 5.14
N TYR A 116 -10.75 -10.78 4.64
CA TYR A 116 -11.56 -11.91 4.19
C TYR A 116 -11.09 -13.17 4.89
N PHE A 117 -12.03 -14.02 5.32
CA PHE A 117 -11.73 -15.30 5.95
C PHE A 117 -11.67 -16.40 4.90
N ILE A 118 -10.54 -17.09 4.80
CA ILE A 118 -10.39 -18.24 3.90
C ILE A 118 -9.90 -19.51 4.62
N TYR A 119 -9.23 -19.38 5.77
CA TYR A 119 -8.79 -20.51 6.58
C TYR A 119 -9.33 -20.41 8.01
N GLY A 120 -9.66 -21.56 8.62
CA GLY A 120 -10.35 -21.66 9.92
C GLY A 120 -11.85 -21.96 9.78
N LYS A 121 -12.66 -21.71 10.82
CA LYS A 121 -14.12 -21.98 10.83
C LYS A 121 -14.93 -21.24 9.74
N GLY A 122 -14.32 -20.32 8.99
CA GLY A 122 -14.98 -19.54 7.94
C GLY A 122 -15.90 -18.43 8.47
N HIS A 123 -15.96 -18.24 9.79
CA HIS A 123 -16.67 -17.18 10.49
C HIS A 123 -16.07 -16.99 11.88
N PHE A 124 -16.30 -15.82 12.47
CA PHE A 124 -16.14 -15.62 13.91
C PHE A 124 -17.41 -16.09 14.62
N ASP A 125 -17.27 -16.91 15.65
CA ASP A 125 -18.41 -17.37 16.46
C ASP A 125 -18.91 -16.25 17.39
N SER A 126 -18.07 -15.25 17.67
CA SER A 126 -18.42 -14.09 18.48
C SER A 126 -17.53 -12.87 18.22
N PHE A 127 -18.01 -11.69 18.63
CA PHE A 127 -17.19 -10.46 18.62
C PHE A 127 -15.93 -10.56 19.50
N GLY A 128 -15.95 -11.42 20.53
CA GLY A 128 -14.79 -11.66 21.39
C GLY A 128 -13.61 -12.31 20.65
N GLU A 129 -13.89 -13.12 19.63
CA GLU A 129 -12.84 -13.76 18.82
C GLU A 129 -12.11 -12.74 17.93
N ILE A 130 -12.83 -11.75 17.38
CA ILE A 130 -12.24 -10.64 16.62
C ILE A 130 -11.28 -9.86 17.52
N ASP A 131 -11.77 -9.44 18.69
CA ASP A 131 -10.98 -8.67 19.64
C ASP A 131 -9.72 -9.45 20.06
N SER A 132 -9.82 -10.77 20.26
CA SER A 132 -8.67 -11.63 20.54
C SER A 132 -7.64 -11.65 19.40
N VAL A 133 -8.10 -11.83 18.15
CA VAL A 133 -7.22 -11.84 16.96
C VAL A 133 -6.50 -10.51 16.80
N PHE A 134 -7.20 -9.38 16.94
CA PHE A 134 -6.57 -8.07 16.79
C PHE A 134 -5.69 -7.70 17.98
N LYS A 135 -5.99 -8.17 19.20
CA LYS A 135 -5.12 -7.94 20.37
C LYS A 135 -3.76 -8.63 20.27
N LYS A 136 -3.68 -9.80 19.62
CA LYS A 136 -2.44 -10.61 19.55
C LYS A 136 -1.86 -10.75 18.15
N GLY A 137 -2.58 -10.29 17.14
CA GLY A 137 -2.23 -10.47 15.75
C GLY A 137 -0.98 -9.71 15.32
N LYS A 138 -0.40 -10.21 14.22
CA LYS A 138 0.70 -9.58 13.51
C LYS A 138 0.29 -9.37 12.06
N LEU A 139 0.16 -8.11 11.65
CA LEU A 139 0.02 -7.69 10.27
C LEU A 139 1.35 -7.90 9.54
N LYS A 140 1.28 -8.51 8.36
CA LYS A 140 2.42 -8.73 7.48
C LYS A 140 2.07 -8.34 6.05
N TYR A 141 3.01 -7.65 5.42
CA TYR A 141 3.04 -7.36 3.99
C TYR A 141 4.32 -7.91 3.38
N THR A 142 4.25 -8.56 2.21
CA THR A 142 5.43 -9.10 1.51
C THR A 142 5.36 -8.86 0.00
N PHE A 143 6.23 -8.02 -0.54
CA PHE A 143 6.31 -7.82 -1.98
C PHE A 143 6.94 -9.02 -2.69
N GLY A 144 6.14 -9.75 -3.48
CA GLY A 144 6.58 -10.90 -4.26
C GLY A 144 7.28 -10.54 -5.57
N LYS A 145 8.32 -11.29 -5.97
CA LYS A 145 9.13 -11.03 -7.18
C LYS A 145 8.34 -11.02 -8.50
N MET A 146 7.20 -11.70 -8.59
CA MET A 146 6.37 -11.76 -9.81
C MET A 146 5.54 -10.49 -10.08
N LYS A 147 5.50 -9.53 -9.15
CA LYS A 147 4.54 -8.40 -9.18
C LYS A 147 4.97 -7.18 -9.98
N VAL A 148 6.23 -7.12 -10.42
CA VAL A 148 6.74 -6.03 -11.28
C VAL A 148 6.18 -6.11 -12.72
N GLN A 149 5.48 -7.20 -13.06
CA GLN A 149 4.95 -7.41 -14.40
C GLN A 149 3.64 -6.68 -14.69
N ASN A 150 2.97 -6.10 -13.68
CA ASN A 150 1.74 -5.33 -13.87
C ASN A 150 1.99 -4.09 -14.77
N ASN A 151 1.23 -3.98 -15.86
CA ASN A 151 1.36 -2.88 -16.83
C ASN A 151 1.02 -1.50 -16.23
N ALA A 152 0.05 -1.41 -15.33
CA ALA A 152 -0.29 -0.16 -14.64
C ALA A 152 0.86 0.33 -13.75
N LEU A 153 1.52 -0.58 -13.02
CA LEU A 153 2.70 -0.25 -12.22
C LEU A 153 3.87 0.22 -13.10
N LYS A 154 4.05 -0.36 -14.29
CA LYS A 154 5.09 0.08 -15.25
C LYS A 154 4.85 1.50 -15.76
N GLU A 155 3.61 1.86 -16.07
CA GLU A 155 3.25 3.22 -16.50
C GLU A 155 3.50 4.24 -15.38
N VAL A 156 3.14 3.89 -14.14
CA VAL A 156 3.45 4.71 -12.97
C VAL A 156 4.96 4.91 -12.79
N ILE A 157 5.75 3.84 -12.93
CA ILE A 157 7.21 3.93 -12.83
C ILE A 157 7.76 4.82 -13.95
N ARG A 158 7.27 4.70 -15.19
CA ARG A 158 7.71 5.54 -16.32
C ARG A 158 7.49 7.03 -16.08
N GLY A 159 6.43 7.40 -15.36
CA GLY A 159 6.08 8.79 -15.06
C GLY A 159 6.70 9.36 -13.78
N ALA A 160 7.45 8.59 -13.00
CA ALA A 160 8.04 9.02 -11.73
C ALA A 160 9.58 9.09 -11.80
N ASP A 161 10.23 9.97 -11.03
CA ASP A 161 11.70 10.02 -11.00
C ASP A 161 12.30 8.81 -10.27
N THR A 162 11.77 8.46 -9.09
CA THR A 162 12.16 7.28 -8.31
C THR A 162 11.06 6.94 -7.31
N LEU A 163 10.67 5.66 -7.26
CA LEU A 163 9.74 5.12 -6.28
C LEU A 163 10.46 4.14 -5.35
N LEU A 164 10.12 4.18 -4.07
CA LEU A 164 10.54 3.20 -3.09
C LEU A 164 9.47 2.12 -2.92
N ILE A 165 9.87 0.86 -2.87
CA ILE A 165 8.98 -0.25 -2.55
C ILE A 165 9.52 -1.01 -1.34
N PRO A 166 8.76 -1.11 -0.23
CA PRO A 166 9.19 -1.93 0.88
C PRO A 166 9.09 -3.41 0.48
N PRO A 167 10.15 -4.21 0.66
CA PRO A 167 10.11 -5.64 0.36
C PRO A 167 9.19 -6.37 1.35
N THR A 168 9.18 -5.95 2.60
CA THR A 168 8.32 -6.45 3.66
C THR A 168 7.90 -5.32 4.58
N LEU A 169 6.73 -5.43 5.20
CA LEU A 169 6.32 -4.62 6.35
C LEU A 169 5.67 -5.51 7.39
N GLU A 170 5.91 -5.21 8.66
CA GLU A 170 5.30 -5.93 9.77
C GLU A 170 4.82 -4.96 10.85
N ALA A 171 3.67 -5.28 11.47
CA ALA A 171 3.15 -4.50 12.58
C ALA A 171 2.34 -5.38 13.53
N LYS A 172 2.38 -5.04 14.83
CA LYS A 172 1.42 -5.59 15.79
C LYS A 172 0.05 -4.96 15.54
N THR A 173 -1.00 -5.73 15.75
CA THR A 173 -2.38 -5.26 15.60
C THR A 173 -3.01 -4.83 16.92
N ASP A 174 -2.28 -4.96 18.03
CA ASP A 174 -2.71 -4.72 19.42
C ASP A 174 -3.29 -3.33 19.69
N LYS A 175 -2.97 -2.36 18.84
CA LYS A 175 -3.46 -0.97 18.92
C LYS A 175 -4.69 -0.69 18.05
N ALA A 176 -5.16 -1.68 17.29
CA ALA A 176 -6.33 -1.52 16.43
C ALA A 176 -7.59 -1.25 17.26
N LYS A 177 -8.33 -0.20 16.93
CA LYS A 177 -9.62 0.08 17.56
C LYS A 177 -10.74 -0.70 16.88
N ILE A 178 -11.49 -1.47 17.64
CA ILE A 178 -12.74 -2.07 17.13
C ILE A 178 -13.82 -0.97 17.12
N VAL A 179 -14.47 -0.78 15.98
CA VAL A 179 -15.55 0.20 15.79
C VAL A 179 -16.78 -0.47 15.22
N ASP A 180 -17.96 -0.08 15.68
CA ASP A 180 -19.23 -0.68 15.20
C ASP A 180 -19.41 -0.50 13.69
N ARG A 181 -19.06 0.68 13.17
CA ARG A 181 -19.10 1.01 11.75
C ARG A 181 -18.16 2.15 11.41
N PHE A 182 -17.67 2.17 10.17
CA PHE A 182 -16.95 3.32 9.64
C PHE A 182 -17.95 4.40 9.18
N LEU A 183 -17.76 5.63 9.65
CA LEU A 183 -18.52 6.80 9.15
C LEU A 183 -18.11 7.13 7.71
N SER A 184 -19.04 7.60 6.87
CA SER A 184 -18.82 7.92 5.45
C SER A 184 -17.64 8.88 5.18
N GLY A 185 -17.29 9.72 6.16
CA GLY A 185 -16.11 10.60 6.10
C GLY A 185 -14.76 9.87 6.30
N SER A 186 -14.76 8.71 6.94
CA SER A 186 -13.55 7.89 7.20
C SER A 186 -13.05 7.14 5.97
N PHE A 187 -13.79 7.21 4.86
CA PHE A 187 -13.48 6.51 3.60
C PHE A 187 -12.57 7.32 2.68
N TRP A 188 -12.42 8.62 2.93
CA TRP A 188 -11.66 9.50 2.04
C TRP A 188 -10.16 9.36 2.28
N TRP A 189 -9.42 9.11 1.20
CA TRP A 189 -7.97 9.17 1.19
C TRP A 189 -7.49 10.58 1.55
N GLN A 190 -6.74 10.71 2.65
CA GLN A 190 -6.21 11.99 3.09
C GLN A 190 -4.78 11.83 3.60
N GLU A 191 -3.82 12.42 2.87
CA GLU A 191 -2.44 12.51 3.32
C GLU A 191 -2.22 13.73 4.21
N LYS A 192 -1.55 13.53 5.34
CA LYS A 192 -1.08 14.57 6.25
C LYS A 192 0.44 14.60 6.21
N LYS A 193 1.04 15.80 6.12
CA LYS A 193 2.48 15.95 6.24
C LYS A 193 2.94 15.60 7.66
N LEU A 194 4.11 14.99 7.77
CA LEU A 194 4.81 14.66 9.02
C LEU A 194 5.49 15.89 9.63
#